data_AF-X1LI31-F1
#
_entry.id   AF-X1LI31-F1
#
_cell.length_a   1.000
_cell.length_b   1.000
_cell.length_c   1.000
_cell.angle_alpha   90.00
_cell.angle_beta   90.00
_cell.angle_gamma   90.00
#
_symmetry.space_group_name_H-M   'P 1'
#
loop_
_entity.id
_entity.type
_entity.pdbx_description
1 polymer ?
#
loop_
_entity_poly.entity_id
_entity_poly.type
_entity_poly.pdbx_seq_one_letter_code
_entity_poly.pdbx_strand_id
1 'polypeptide(L)' 'MVKQFTWAEAKRIGDALGVDWRKFDVEQFRMGLDVELEHGTRDPRTNITNDDPMMTGKIALAHLNELPDYYTRLKKMES' A
#
# COMPACT_ATOMS: atom_id res chain seq x y z
N MET A 1 -0.69 19.09 0.30
CA MET A 1 -0.82 17.92 1.20
C MET A 1 -0.64 16.70 0.32
N VAL A 2 0.25 15.77 0.68
CA VAL A 2 0.37 14.49 -0.03
C VAL A 2 -0.95 13.73 0.14
N LYS A 3 -1.48 13.14 -0.94
CA LYS A 3 -2.68 12.31 -0.85
C LYS A 3 -2.35 11.10 0.02
N GLN A 4 -3.19 10.81 1.00
CA GLN A 4 -3.01 9.69 1.92
C GLN A 4 -4.34 8.95 2.02
N PHE A 5 -4.26 7.64 2.12
CA PHE A 5 -5.41 6.79 2.36
C PHE A 5 -5.78 6.83 3.84
N THR A 6 -7.07 7.00 4.09
CA THR A 6 -7.63 6.78 5.42
C THR A 6 -7.65 5.29 5.73
N TRP A 7 -7.69 4.96 7.03
CA TRP A 7 -7.86 3.57 7.47
C TRP A 7 -9.09 2.90 6.85
N ALA A 8 -10.21 3.64 6.73
CA ALA A 8 -11.46 3.13 6.17
C ALA A 8 -11.35 2.84 4.66
N GLU A 9 -10.65 3.68 3.91
CA GLU A 9 -10.37 3.43 2.49
C GLU A 9 -9.46 2.22 2.31
N ALA A 10 -8.38 2.13 3.09
CA ALA A 10 -7.48 0.98 3.05
C ALA A 10 -8.21 -0.32 3.38
N LYS A 11 -9.06 -0.31 4.41
CA LYS A 11 -9.89 -1.47 4.76
C LYS A 11 -10.82 -1.87 3.61
N ARG A 12 -11.52 -0.91 3.00
CA ARG A 12 -12.43 -1.15 1.88
C ARG A 12 -11.71 -1.74 0.67
N ILE A 13 -10.54 -1.21 0.32
CA ILE A 13 -9.72 -1.69 -0.80
C ILE A 13 -9.21 -3.10 -0.49
N GLY A 14 -8.67 -3.34 0.71
CA GLY A 14 -8.18 -4.65 1.11
C GLY A 14 -9.30 -5.71 1.17
N ASP A 15 -10.48 -5.34 1.66
CA ASP A 15 -11.66 -6.21 1.65
C ASP A 15 -12.06 -6.58 0.21
N ALA A 16 -12.04 -5.61 -0.71
CA ALA A 16 -12.32 -5.85 -2.14
C ALA A 16 -11.24 -6.72 -2.82
N LEU A 17 -10.01 -6.72 -2.31
CA LEU A 17 -8.91 -7.57 -2.77
C LEU A 17 -8.86 -8.94 -2.08
N GLY A 18 -9.74 -9.21 -1.10
CA GLY A 18 -9.75 -10.46 -0.36
C GLY A 18 -8.57 -10.63 0.60
N VAL A 19 -8.07 -9.54 1.17
CA VAL A 19 -6.97 -9.56 2.16
C VAL A 19 -7.34 -10.39 3.39
N ASP A 20 -6.45 -11.29 3.79
CA ASP A 20 -6.55 -12.00 5.06
C ASP A 20 -5.93 -11.19 6.20
N TRP A 21 -6.77 -10.41 6.89
CA TRP A 21 -6.38 -9.55 8.02
C TRP A 21 -5.81 -10.28 9.25
N ARG A 22 -5.74 -11.62 9.23
CA ARG A 22 -5.04 -12.40 10.27
C ARG A 22 -3.53 -12.45 10.04
N LYS A 23 -3.07 -12.20 8.81
CA LYS A 23 -1.64 -12.23 8.46
C LYS A 23 -0.92 -10.94 8.82
N PHE A 24 -1.59 -9.81 8.65
CA PHE A 24 -1.11 -8.46 8.96
C PHE A 24 -2.31 -7.54 9.20
N ASP A 25 -2.09 -6.41 9.87
CA ASP A 25 -3.14 -5.46 10.16
C ASP A 25 -3.43 -4.49 9.00
N VAL A 26 -4.55 -3.76 9.13
CA VAL A 26 -4.98 -2.77 8.14
C VAL A 26 -3.99 -1.61 8.03
N GLU A 27 -3.22 -1.34 9.08
CA GLU A 27 -2.27 -0.24 9.09
C GLU A 27 -1.05 -0.54 8.22
N GLN A 28 -0.54 -1.79 8.24
CA GLN A 28 0.49 -2.23 7.29
C GLN A 28 0.04 -2.06 5.85
N PHE A 29 -1.21 -2.43 5.54
CA PHE A 29 -1.77 -2.26 4.21
C PHE A 29 -1.96 -0.79 3.83
N ARG A 30 -2.45 0.04 4.76
CA ARG A 30 -2.62 1.49 4.57
C ARG A 30 -1.28 2.18 4.30
N MET A 31 -0.25 1.85 5.08
CA MET A 31 1.12 2.33 4.86
C MET A 31 1.61 1.96 3.46
N GLY A 32 1.33 0.72 3.02
CA GLY A 32 1.69 0.29 1.68
C GLY A 32 0.99 1.07 0.58
N LEU A 33 -0.31 1.31 0.72
CA LEU A 33 -1.07 2.12 -0.22
C LEU A 33 -0.49 3.54 -0.36
N ASP A 34 -0.08 4.15 0.74
CA ASP A 34 0.53 5.49 0.73
C ASP A 34 1.89 5.49 0.03
N VAL A 35 2.75 4.52 0.34
CA VAL A 35 4.09 4.40 -0.26
C VAL A 35 4.01 4.14 -1.76
N GLU A 36 3.20 3.17 -2.19
CA GLU A 36 3.12 2.85 -3.62
C GLU A 36 2.47 3.98 -4.43
N LEU A 37 1.52 4.73 -3.84
CA LEU A 37 0.98 5.93 -4.45
C LEU A 37 2.02 7.05 -4.55
N GLU A 38 2.82 7.27 -3.51
CA GLU A 38 3.92 8.24 -3.55
C GLU A 38 4.93 7.87 -4.64
N HIS A 39 5.33 6.60 -4.73
CA HIS A 39 6.24 6.12 -5.78
C HIS A 39 5.71 6.38 -7.19
N GLY A 40 4.43 6.11 -7.45
CA GLY A 40 3.81 6.40 -8.74
C GLY A 40 3.71 7.91 -9.03
N THR A 41 3.24 8.71 -8.07
CA THR A 41 3.07 10.16 -8.27
C THR A 41 4.38 10.93 -8.38
N ARG A 42 5.47 10.42 -7.79
CA ARG A 42 6.79 11.07 -7.78
C ARG A 42 7.56 10.92 -9.10
N ASP A 43 7.48 9.77 -9.77
CA ASP A 43 8.17 9.52 -11.04
C ASP A 43 7.22 8.91 -12.09
N PRO A 44 6.79 9.69 -13.10
CA PRO A 44 5.95 9.21 -14.18
C PRO A 44 6.52 8.02 -14.96
N ARG A 45 7.86 7.85 -14.98
CA ARG A 45 8.49 6.73 -15.68
C ARG A 45 8.22 5.40 -14.99
N THR A 46 8.02 5.40 -13.68
CA THR A 46 7.72 4.22 -12.87
C THR A 46 6.27 4.19 -12.37
N ASN A 47 5.42 5.14 -12.79
CA ASN A 47 4.01 5.15 -12.44
C ASN A 47 3.23 4.09 -13.22
N ILE A 48 3.15 2.89 -12.66
CA ILE A 48 2.42 1.78 -13.26
C ILE A 48 0.96 1.69 -12.79
N THR A 49 0.57 2.44 -11.76
CA THR A 49 -0.79 2.40 -11.19
C THR A 49 -1.67 3.53 -11.71
N ASN A 50 -1.09 4.64 -12.17
CA ASN A 50 -1.80 5.87 -12.53
C ASN A 50 -2.79 6.29 -11.44
N ASP A 51 -2.35 6.21 -10.18
CA ASP A 51 -3.10 6.53 -8.97
C ASP A 51 -4.37 5.67 -8.76
N ASP A 52 -4.53 4.57 -9.50
CA ASP A 52 -5.63 3.62 -9.33
C ASP A 52 -5.51 2.88 -7.98
N PRO A 53 -6.45 3.06 -7.04
CA PRO A 53 -6.33 2.48 -5.71
C PRO A 53 -6.27 0.95 -5.68
N MET A 54 -6.90 0.28 -6.65
CA MET A 54 -6.93 -1.18 -6.70
C MET A 54 -5.60 -1.75 -7.23
N MET A 55 -4.98 -1.09 -8.22
CA MET A 55 -3.65 -1.44 -8.69
C MET A 55 -2.60 -1.19 -7.61
N THR A 56 -2.63 -0.01 -6.97
CA THR A 56 -1.77 0.32 -5.82
C THR A 56 -1.92 -0.72 -4.71
N GLY A 57 -3.16 -1.10 -4.37
CA GLY A 57 -3.42 -2.12 -3.35
C GLY A 57 -2.90 -3.51 -3.71
N LYS A 58 -2.88 -3.90 -4.99
CA LYS A 58 -2.31 -5.19 -5.42
C LYS A 58 -0.80 -5.26 -5.21
N ILE A 59 -0.08 -4.16 -5.45
CA ILE A 59 1.36 -4.09 -5.20
C ILE A 59 1.62 -4.19 -3.70
N ALA A 60 0.90 -3.40 -2.89
CA ALA A 60 1.03 -3.46 -1.44
C ALA A 60 0.72 -4.84 -0.85
N LEU A 61 -0.32 -5.51 -1.38
CA LEU A 61 -0.66 -6.87 -1.00
C LEU A 61 0.43 -7.88 -1.38
N ALA A 62 1.07 -7.73 -2.54
CA ALA A 62 2.15 -8.63 -2.95
C ALA A 62 3.30 -8.62 -1.93
N HIS A 63 3.75 -7.43 -1.52
CA HIS A 63 4.81 -7.30 -0.52
C HIS A 63 4.42 -7.82 0.86
N LEU A 64 3.19 -7.55 1.31
CA LEU A 64 2.71 -8.03 2.61
C LEU A 64 2.47 -9.55 2.65
N ASN A 65 2.27 -10.18 1.49
CA ASN A 65 2.24 -11.65 1.39
C ASN A 65 3.64 -12.28 1.55
N GLU A 66 4.71 -11.54 1.24
CA GLU A 66 6.10 -11.99 1.44
C GLU A 66 6.56 -11.72 2.87
N LEU A 67 6.29 -10.52 3.39
CA LEU A 67 6.68 -10.08 4.72
C LEU A 67 5.55 -9.28 5.39
N PRO A 68 4.92 -9.81 6.46
CA PRO A 68 3.79 -9.14 7.12
C PRO A 68 4.05 -7.73 7.66
N ASP A 69 5.30 -7.38 7.93
CA ASP A 69 5.74 -6.06 8.44
C ASP A 69 6.56 -5.27 7.40
N TYR A 70 6.43 -5.61 6.11
CA TYR A 70 7.23 -5.06 5.00
C TYR A 70 7.34 -3.54 5.06
N TYR A 71 6.22 -2.82 5.17
CA TYR A 71 6.21 -1.37 5.12
C TYR A 71 6.78 -0.71 6.37
N THR A 72 6.73 -1.39 7.52
CA THR A 72 7.48 -0.95 8.71
C THR A 72 8.99 -1.03 8.49
N ARG A 73 9.47 -2.07 7.81
CA ARG A 73 10.89 -2.24 7.48
C ARG A 73 11.33 -1.25 6.41
N LEU A 74 10.55 -1.12 5.34
CA LEU A 74 10.82 -0.19 4.25
C LEU A 74 10.96 1.23 4.76
N LYS A 75 10.03 1.66 5.65
CA LYS A 75 10.10 2.97 6.29
C LYS A 75 11.46 3.23 6.96
N LYS A 76 12.12 2.23 7.54
CA LYS A 76 13.45 2.38 8.16
C LYS A 76 14.59 2.47 7.14
N MET A 77 14.41 1.93 5.93
CA MET A 77 15.42 1.92 4.87
C MET A 77 15.36 3.18 4.01
N GLU A 78 14.17 3.74 3.82
CA GLU A 78 13.94 4.97 3.04
C GLU A 78 13.99 6.25 3.88
N SER A 79 14.23 6.12 5.20
CA SER A 79 14.42 7.24 6.14
C SER A 79 15.74 7.98 5.94
#